data_AF-A0A350MP50-F1
#
_entry.id   AF-A0A350MP50-F1
#
_cell.length_a   1.000
_cell.length_b   1.000
_cell.length_c   1.000
_cell.angle_alpha   90.00
_cell.angle_beta   90.00
_cell.angle_gamma   90.00
#
_symmetry.space_group_name_H-M   'P 1'
#
loop_
_entity.id
_entity.type
_entity.pdbx_description
1 polymer ?
#
loop_
_entity_poly.entity_id
_entity_poly.type
_entity_poly.pdbx_seq_one_letter_code
_entity_poly.pdbx_strand_id
1 'polypeptide(L)' 'MDKEILTVEDIADILHVKPNTIHSKRWKEKTGCPLNKHGKRLLAHAPEFWKWFESHKNA' A
#
# COMPACT_ATOMS: atom_id res chain seq x y z
N MET A 1 -10.16 11.49 -13.35
CA MET A 1 -10.63 11.66 -11.95
C MET A 1 -9.66 10.86 -11.09
N ASP A 2 -8.44 11.40 -11.01
CA ASP A 2 -7.23 10.63 -10.78
C ASP A 2 -6.90 10.70 -9.28
N LYS A 3 -7.37 9.72 -8.52
CA LYS A 3 -6.73 9.45 -7.22
C LYS A 3 -5.37 8.84 -7.51
N GLU A 4 -4.40 9.69 -7.86
CA GLU A 4 -3.00 9.29 -8.12
C GLU A 4 -2.31 8.76 -6.87
N ILE A 5 -2.93 8.96 -5.71
CA ILE A 5 -2.40 8.60 -4.40
C ILE A 5 -3.44 7.79 -3.61
N LEU A 6 -3.01 6.65 -3.08
CA LEU A 6 -3.74 5.81 -2.16
C LEU A 6 -3.24 6.04 -0.74
N THR A 7 -4.17 6.19 0.20
CA THR A 7 -3.85 6.27 1.62
C THR A 7 -3.69 4.86 2.21
N VAL A 8 -3.18 4.79 3.45
CA VAL A 8 -3.16 3.52 4.19
C VAL A 8 -4.55 2.90 4.32
N GLU A 9 -5.58 3.73 4.48
CA GLU A 9 -6.96 3.26 4.61
C GLU A 9 -7.45 2.64 3.29
N ASP A 10 -7.23 3.32 2.15
CA ASP A 10 -7.58 2.77 0.83
C ASP A 10 -6.86 1.43 0.58
N ILE A 11 -5.57 1.36 0.90
CA ILE A 11 -4.76 0.14 0.71
C ILE A 11 -5.22 -0.97 1.65
N ALA A 12 -5.58 -0.64 2.89
CA ALA A 12 -6.09 -1.60 3.86
C ALA A 12 -7.38 -2.25 3.38
N ASP A 13 -8.30 -1.46 2.82
CA ASP A 13 -9.55 -1.93 2.27
C ASP A 13 -9.31 -2.83 1.04
N ILE A 14 -8.43 -2.43 0.12
CA ILE A 14 -8.09 -3.23 -1.08
C ILE A 14 -7.45 -4.57 -0.71
N LEU A 15 -6.55 -4.57 0.28
CA LEU A 15 -5.83 -5.78 0.72
C LEU A 15 -6.62 -6.60 1.76
N HIS A 16 -7.79 -6.12 2.19
CA HIS A 16 -8.59 -6.71 3.27
C HIS A 16 -7.78 -6.94 4.56
N VAL A 17 -6.94 -5.98 4.94
CA VAL A 17 -6.16 -6.00 6.18
C VAL A 17 -6.49 -4.79 7.06
N LYS A 18 -6.05 -4.80 8.32
CA LYS A 18 -6.19 -3.62 9.18
C LYS A 18 -5.16 -2.55 8.80
N PRO A 19 -5.49 -1.25 8.84
CA PRO A 19 -4.51 -0.16 8.60
C PRO A 19 -3.24 -0.28 9.44
N ASN A 20 -3.37 -0.69 10.71
CA ASN A 20 -2.24 -0.88 11.60
C ASN A 20 -1.26 -1.99 11.13
N THR A 21 -1.76 -2.98 10.39
CA THR A 21 -0.93 -4.02 9.78
C THR A 21 0.02 -3.40 8.74
N ILE A 22 -0.47 -2.44 7.95
CA ILE A 22 0.34 -1.74 6.94
C ILE A 22 1.43 -0.88 7.60
N HIS A 23 1.18 -0.33 8.79
CA HIS A 23 2.19 0.41 9.55
C HIS A 23 3.31 -0.48 10.11
N SER A 24 3.09 -1.78 10.25
CA SER A 24 4.05 -2.72 10.81
C SER A 24 5.32 -2.84 9.96
N LYS A 25 6.49 -2.64 10.59
CA LYS A 25 7.79 -2.82 9.93
C LYS A 25 7.95 -4.21 9.33
N ARG A 26 7.59 -5.26 10.08
CA ARG A 26 7.65 -6.66 9.64
C ARG A 26 6.77 -6.91 8.42
N TRP A 27 5.59 -6.30 8.36
CA TRP A 27 4.69 -6.45 7.22
C TRP A 27 5.26 -5.80 5.97
N LYS A 28 5.83 -4.58 6.08
CA LYS A 28 6.47 -3.89 4.96
C LYS A 28 7.67 -4.65 4.42
N GLU A 29 8.52 -5.16 5.30
CA GLU A 29 9.68 -5.97 4.91
C GLU A 29 9.27 -7.26 4.20
N LYS A 30 8.18 -7.89 4.64
CA LYS A 30 7.67 -9.13 4.03
C LYS A 30 6.98 -8.90 2.68
N THR A 31 6.19 -7.83 2.56
CA THR A 31 5.33 -7.59 1.39
C THR A 31 6.00 -6.73 0.33
N GLY A 32 6.97 -5.88 0.70
CA GLY A 32 7.59 -4.94 -0.22
C GLY A 32 6.60 -3.91 -0.80
N CYS A 33 5.46 -3.67 -0.14
CA CYS A 33 4.43 -2.75 -0.62
C CYS A 33 5.04 -1.35 -0.88
N PRO A 34 4.80 -0.72 -2.04
CA PRO A 34 5.43 0.54 -2.44
C PRO A 34 4.82 1.75 -1.74
N LEU A 35 5.10 1.87 -0.44
CA LEU A 35 4.64 2.96 0.42
C LEU A 35 5.70 4.05 0.52
N ASN A 36 5.32 5.25 0.16
CA ASN A 36 6.11 6.47 0.29
C ASN A 36 5.69 7.24 1.56
N LYS A 37 6.68 7.74 2.31
CA LYS A 37 6.43 8.57 3.49
C LYS A 37 6.32 10.04 3.06
N HIS A 38 5.15 10.63 3.25
CA HIS A 38 4.91 12.05 3.01
C HIS A 38 4.59 12.74 4.34
N GLY A 39 5.62 13.33 4.96
CA GLY A 39 5.54 13.89 6.30
C GLY A 39 5.23 12.82 7.36
N LYS A 40 4.08 12.93 8.03
CA LYS A 40 3.60 11.96 9.03
C LYS A 40 2.72 10.85 8.44
N ARG A 41 2.40 10.90 7.14
CA ARG A 41 1.50 9.95 6.47
C ARG A 41 2.29 8.95 5.60
N LEU A 42 1.76 7.75 5.47
CA LEU A 42 2.21 6.76 4.48
C LEU A 42 1.19 6.74 3.35
N LEU A 43 1.67 6.81 2.12
CA LEU A 43 0.85 6.91 0.91
C LEU A 43 1.48 6.02 -0.17
N ALA A 44 0.71 5.50 -1.10
CA ALA A 44 1.24 4.85 -2.30
C ALA A 44 0.79 5.60 -3.54
N HIS A 45 1.65 5.68 -4.55
CA HIS A 45 1.18 6.09 -5.88
C HIS A 45 0.33 4.97 -6.45
N ALA A 46 -0.87 5.31 -6.92
CA ALA A 46 -1.82 4.32 -7.41
C ALA A 46 -1.25 3.42 -8.52
N PRO A 47 -0.54 3.95 -9.55
CA PRO A 47 0.04 3.10 -10.60
C PRO A 47 1.08 2.09 -10.07
N GLU A 48 1.94 2.52 -9.15
CA GLU A 48 2.97 1.64 -8.56
C GLU A 48 2.33 0.57 -7.67
N PHE A 49 1.33 0.96 -6.88
CA PHE A 49 0.58 0.04 -6.03
C PHE A 49 -0.12 -1.04 -6.84
N TRP A 50 -0.85 -0.68 -7.91
CA TRP A 50 -1.56 -1.65 -8.73
C TRP A 50 -0.60 -2.62 -9.44
N LYS A 51 0.52 -2.12 -9.96
CA LYS A 51 1.56 -2.98 -10.55
C LYS A 51 2.11 -3.98 -9.54
N TRP A 52 2.37 -3.55 -8.30
CA TRP A 52 2.80 -4.43 -7.21
C TRP A 52 1.71 -5.45 -6.84
N PHE A 53 0.45 -5.00 -6.72
CA PHE A 53 -0.69 -5.82 -6.33
C PHE A 53 -0.97 -6.93 -7.34
N GLU A 54 -0.96 -6.62 -8.64
CA GLU A 54 -1.15 -7.59 -9.71
C GLU A 54 -0.02 -8.65 -9.74
N SER A 55 1.22 -8.23 -9.47
CA SER A 55 2.36 -9.14 -9.34
C SER A 55 2.19 -10.10 -8.15
N HIS A 56 1.68 -9.62 -7.02
CA HIS A 56 1.45 -10.44 -5.82
C HIS A 56 0.21 -11.33 -5.89
N LYS A 57 -0.77 -10.98 -6.73
CA LYS A 57 -1.98 -11.81 -6.94
C LYS A 57 -1.71 -13.03 -7.84
N ASN A 58 -0.68 -12.97 -8.68
CA ASN A 58 -0.29 -14.05 -9.60
C ASN A 58 0.90 -14.89 -9.10
N ALA A 59 1.37 -14.64 -7.88
CA ALA A 59 2.44 -15.40 -7.21
C ALA A 59 1.84 -16.33 -6.14
#